data_AF-A0A938M834-F1
#
_entry.id   AF-A0A938M834-F1
#
_cell.length_a   1.000
_cell.length_b   1.000
_cell.length_c   1.000
_cell.angle_alpha   90.00
_cell.angle_beta   90.00
_cell.angle_gamma   90.00
#
_symmetry.space_group_name_H-M   'P 1'
#
loop_
_entity.id
_entity.type
_entity.pdbx_description
1 polymer ?
#
loop_
_entity_poly.entity_id
_entity_poly.type
_entity_poly.pdbx_seq_one_letter_code
_entity_poly.pdbx_strand_id
1 'polypeptide(L)'
;MKKTLRLHMALSLWLSASFATAAPVVFLTFEEDDAAQKVTHGPNVAVERAAEHATDGRHALKVTFPSFPSVGNRWWPSAQVRFDPPLDWSAYRRVELDVFNPQTQEAEVGVSIVGPPDYYLIPPGESKTLSIPLKDAREVKAVTFWMRLQVKRPPNPTTFYFDHLRLHPKTFDDAEALEVLLSPPALGGKLLATVPAQRLTVEVHADVPTGDREGLRARARLGSAEQAADLKDGHAVLGL
;
A
#
# COMPACT_ATOMS: atom_id res chain seq x y z
N MET A 1 35.46 11.98 -50.74
CA MET A 1 35.51 12.30 -49.30
C MET A 1 34.10 12.63 -48.81
N LYS A 2 33.47 11.75 -48.03
CA LYS A 2 32.15 12.00 -47.43
C LYS A 2 32.37 12.74 -46.10
N LYS A 3 31.86 13.97 -45.98
CA LYS A 3 31.88 14.74 -44.71
C LYS A 3 30.73 14.24 -43.83
N THR A 4 31.05 13.58 -42.73
CA THR A 4 30.08 13.16 -41.72
C THR A 4 29.72 14.37 -40.86
N LEU A 5 28.47 14.83 -40.91
CA LEU A 5 27.94 15.88 -40.05
C LEU A 5 27.55 15.24 -38.71
N ARG A 6 28.35 15.45 -37.65
CA ARG A 6 28.01 14.98 -36.29
C ARG A 6 27.16 16.04 -35.59
N LEU A 7 25.85 15.89 -35.61
CA LEU A 7 24.94 16.73 -34.84
C LEU A 7 24.92 16.22 -33.38
N HIS A 8 25.69 16.85 -32.50
CA HIS A 8 25.58 16.60 -31.06
C HIS A 8 24.42 17.42 -30.50
N MET A 9 23.21 16.88 -30.60
CA MET A 9 22.04 17.50 -29.98
C MET A 9 21.95 17.00 -28.53
N ALA A 10 22.68 17.66 -27.63
CA ALA A 10 22.59 17.40 -26.19
C ALA A 10 21.28 17.98 -25.65
N LEU A 11 20.18 17.25 -25.80
CA LEU A 11 18.90 17.60 -25.20
C LEU A 11 18.96 17.28 -23.69
N SER A 12 19.48 18.24 -22.91
CA SER A 12 19.51 18.14 -21.45
C SER A 12 18.12 18.46 -20.90
N LEU A 13 17.23 17.47 -20.85
CA LEU A 13 15.92 17.62 -20.22
C LEU A 13 16.11 17.52 -18.69
N TRP A 14 16.21 18.67 -18.03
CA TRP A 14 16.23 18.75 -16.57
C TRP A 14 14.82 18.52 -16.03
N LEU A 15 14.41 17.25 -15.92
CA LEU A 15 13.20 16.90 -15.19
C LEU A 15 13.53 16.88 -13.69
N SER A 16 13.32 18.02 -13.03
CA SER A 16 13.33 18.10 -11.57
C SER A 16 11.97 17.62 -11.07
N ALA A 17 11.74 16.32 -11.13
CA ALA A 17 10.58 15.74 -10.46
C ALA A 17 10.82 15.83 -8.94
N SER A 18 10.19 16.79 -8.30
CA SER A 18 10.03 16.78 -6.85
C SER A 18 8.99 15.71 -6.55
N PHE A 19 9.44 14.51 -6.20
CA PHE A 19 8.54 13.45 -5.77
C PHE A 19 8.11 13.80 -4.35
N ALA A 20 6.98 14.49 -4.25
CA ALA A 20 6.26 14.54 -3.00
C ALA A 20 5.91 13.08 -2.66
N THR A 21 6.49 12.54 -1.59
CA THR A 21 5.94 11.34 -0.96
C THR A 21 4.49 11.66 -0.66
N ALA A 22 3.58 11.07 -1.42
CA ALA A 22 2.16 11.33 -1.23
C ALA A 22 1.84 11.00 0.23
N ALA A 23 1.32 11.99 0.95
CA ALA A 23 0.98 11.83 2.34
C ALA A 23 -0.05 10.69 2.48
N PRO A 24 -0.04 9.95 3.60
CA PRO A 24 -1.08 8.97 3.87
C PRO A 24 -2.46 9.60 3.71
N VAL A 25 -3.36 8.91 3.02
CA VAL A 25 -4.73 9.37 2.85
C VAL A 25 -5.53 8.85 4.03
N VAL A 26 -6.02 9.76 4.86
CA VAL A 26 -6.97 9.42 5.92
C VAL A 26 -8.27 9.00 5.26
N PHE A 27 -8.68 7.77 5.53
CA PHE A 27 -9.82 7.14 4.88
C PHE A 27 -11.03 7.05 5.80
N LEU A 28 -10.83 6.77 7.09
CA LEU A 28 -11.91 6.67 8.07
C LEU A 28 -11.46 7.15 9.46
N THR A 29 -12.20 8.11 10.03
CA THR A 29 -11.94 8.72 11.35
C THR A 29 -13.12 8.64 12.32
N PHE A 30 -14.18 7.89 11.97
CA PHE A 30 -15.39 7.68 12.79
C PHE A 30 -16.06 8.96 13.36
N GLU A 31 -15.74 10.14 12.82
CA GLU A 31 -16.28 11.42 13.28
C GLU A 31 -17.75 11.62 12.89
N GLU A 32 -18.21 10.96 11.82
CA GLU A 32 -19.57 11.07 11.33
C GLU A 32 -20.57 10.35 12.26
N ASP A 33 -21.74 10.95 12.48
CA ASP A 33 -22.76 10.41 13.38
C ASP A 33 -23.30 9.04 12.93
N ASP A 34 -23.19 8.74 11.63
CA ASP A 34 -23.60 7.47 11.02
C ASP A 34 -22.45 6.46 10.89
N ALA A 35 -21.23 6.78 11.33
CA ALA A 35 -20.06 5.94 11.09
C ALA A 35 -20.20 4.52 11.66
N ALA A 36 -20.82 4.38 12.85
CA ALA A 36 -21.11 3.07 13.45
C ALA A 36 -22.16 2.26 12.66
N GLN A 37 -23.10 2.93 11.96
CA GLN A 37 -24.12 2.28 11.15
C GLN A 37 -23.54 1.65 9.87
N LYS A 38 -22.37 2.11 9.43
CA LYS A 38 -21.60 1.54 8.31
C LYS A 38 -20.92 0.21 8.68
N VAL A 39 -20.98 -0.18 9.97
CA VAL A 39 -20.39 -1.41 10.48
C VAL A 39 -21.45 -2.50 10.60
N THR A 40 -21.30 -3.54 9.79
CA THR A 40 -22.06 -4.79 9.94
C THR A 40 -21.36 -5.71 10.93
N HIS A 41 -22.08 -6.39 11.81
CA HIS A 41 -21.44 -7.24 12.82
C HIS A 41 -22.22 -8.53 13.09
N GLY A 42 -21.52 -9.52 13.65
CA GLY A 42 -22.11 -10.80 14.03
C GLY A 42 -23.05 -10.67 15.24
N PRO A 43 -23.78 -11.77 15.58
CA PRO A 43 -24.64 -11.80 16.75
C PRO A 43 -23.88 -11.46 18.03
N ASN A 44 -24.49 -10.67 18.91
CA ASN A 44 -23.97 -10.26 20.22
C ASN A 44 -22.67 -9.44 20.20
N VAL A 45 -22.15 -9.07 19.03
CA VAL A 45 -21.15 -8.00 18.92
C VAL A 45 -21.88 -6.67 19.05
N ALA A 46 -21.38 -5.77 19.88
CA ALA A 46 -21.87 -4.41 19.98
C ALA A 46 -20.86 -3.47 19.30
N VAL A 47 -21.36 -2.53 18.51
CA VAL A 47 -20.57 -1.51 17.84
C VAL A 47 -21.17 -0.15 18.15
N GLU A 48 -20.35 0.77 18.64
CA GLU A 48 -20.77 2.14 18.94
C GLU A 48 -19.66 3.13 18.64
N ARG A 49 -20.04 4.39 18.39
CA ARG A 49 -19.11 5.51 18.35
C ARG A 49 -18.83 5.96 19.79
N ALA A 50 -17.57 6.13 20.14
CA ALA A 50 -17.14 6.40 21.50
C ALA A 50 -16.12 7.54 21.51
N ALA A 51 -16.17 8.43 22.49
CA ALA A 51 -15.18 9.51 22.60
C ALA A 51 -13.87 9.05 23.26
N GLU A 52 -13.92 7.90 23.95
CA GLU A 52 -12.78 7.29 24.59
C GLU A 52 -11.79 6.75 23.55
N HIS A 53 -10.50 7.00 23.80
CA HIS A 53 -9.38 6.43 23.03
C HIS A 53 -9.35 6.80 21.54
N ALA A 54 -9.99 7.91 21.15
CA ALA A 54 -9.73 8.54 19.85
C ALA A 54 -8.25 8.93 19.74
N THR A 55 -7.60 8.62 18.62
CA THR A 55 -6.20 8.96 18.37
C THR A 55 -6.03 10.27 17.59
N ASP A 56 -7.08 10.74 16.90
CA ASP A 56 -7.26 12.07 16.27
C ASP A 56 -8.75 12.37 16.33
N GLY A 57 -9.09 13.65 16.21
CA GLY A 57 -10.48 14.07 16.32
C GLY A 57 -11.05 13.82 17.72
N ARG A 58 -12.31 13.38 17.77
CA ARG A 58 -13.16 13.28 18.95
C ARG A 58 -13.73 11.89 19.16
N HIS A 59 -13.70 11.00 18.16
CA HIS A 59 -14.41 9.73 18.23
C HIS A 59 -13.60 8.57 17.66
N ALA A 60 -13.68 7.42 18.33
CA ALA A 60 -13.23 6.13 17.84
C ALA A 60 -14.42 5.18 17.65
N LEU A 61 -14.20 4.10 16.90
CA LEU A 61 -15.12 2.97 16.82
C LEU A 61 -14.87 2.02 17.99
N LYS A 62 -15.80 1.93 18.92
CA LYS A 62 -15.77 0.94 20.00
C LYS A 62 -16.50 -0.33 19.56
N VAL A 63 -15.79 -1.44 19.58
CA VAL A 63 -16.36 -2.76 19.28
C VAL A 63 -16.22 -3.64 20.51
N THR A 64 -17.35 -4.06 21.06
CA THR A 64 -17.42 -4.98 22.20
C THR A 64 -17.85 -6.35 21.71
N PHE A 65 -16.94 -7.30 21.81
CA PHE A 65 -17.19 -8.69 21.50
C PHE A 65 -17.66 -9.44 22.75
N PRO A 66 -18.64 -10.35 22.62
CA PRO A 66 -19.19 -11.05 23.76
C PRO A 66 -18.13 -11.98 24.39
N SER A 67 -18.28 -12.26 25.68
CA SER A 67 -17.57 -13.39 26.29
C SER A 67 -17.86 -14.65 25.50
N PHE A 68 -16.92 -15.58 25.48
CA PHE A 68 -17.10 -16.88 24.82
C PHE A 68 -17.35 -18.01 25.84
N PRO A 69 -18.50 -18.07 26.54
CA PRO A 69 -18.91 -19.24 27.30
C PRO A 69 -19.98 -20.01 26.51
N SER A 70 -19.82 -21.33 26.40
CA SER A 70 -20.93 -22.31 26.35
C SER A 70 -21.80 -22.55 25.10
N VAL A 71 -21.65 -21.90 23.94
CA VAL A 71 -22.57 -22.15 22.81
C VAL A 71 -21.89 -22.89 21.66
N GLY A 72 -22.53 -23.97 21.18
CA GLY A 72 -22.14 -24.77 20.00
C GLY A 72 -22.16 -24.03 18.65
N ASN A 73 -21.97 -22.72 18.66
CA ASN A 73 -21.89 -21.89 17.47
C ASN A 73 -20.48 -21.99 16.85
N ARG A 74 -20.46 -22.41 15.59
CA ARG A 74 -19.24 -22.49 14.75
C ARG A 74 -18.71 -21.13 14.27
N TRP A 75 -19.41 -20.03 14.59
CA TRP A 75 -19.14 -18.72 14.01
C TRP A 75 -18.30 -17.85 14.94
N TRP A 76 -17.21 -17.30 14.40
CA TRP A 76 -16.38 -16.32 15.10
C TRP A 76 -17.05 -14.95 15.07
N PRO A 77 -17.17 -14.23 16.21
CA PRO A 77 -17.73 -12.89 16.22
C PRO A 77 -16.84 -11.94 15.39
N SER A 78 -17.46 -11.10 14.56
CA SER A 78 -16.75 -10.17 13.67
C SER A 78 -17.53 -8.86 13.51
N ALA A 79 -16.82 -7.81 13.11
CA ALA A 79 -17.37 -6.51 12.73
C ALA A 79 -16.73 -6.09 11.39
N GLN A 80 -17.49 -5.55 10.45
CA GLN A 80 -17.03 -5.27 9.10
C GLN A 80 -17.53 -3.90 8.66
N VAL A 81 -16.61 -3.03 8.26
CA VAL A 81 -16.94 -1.78 7.56
C VAL A 81 -17.10 -2.11 6.08
N ARG A 82 -18.30 -1.90 5.53
CA ARG A 82 -18.60 -2.19 4.13
C ARG A 82 -18.49 -0.94 3.27
N PHE A 83 -18.06 -1.12 2.02
CA PHE A 83 -17.99 -0.07 1.02
C PHE A 83 -18.87 -0.46 -0.18
N ASP A 84 -19.84 0.38 -0.51
CA ASP A 84 -20.69 0.23 -1.68
C ASP A 84 -20.84 1.60 -2.37
N PRO A 85 -20.29 1.78 -3.60
CA PRO A 85 -19.61 0.77 -4.43
C PRO A 85 -18.23 0.35 -3.88
N PRO A 86 -17.67 -0.78 -4.34
CA PRO A 86 -16.29 -1.18 -4.04
C PRO A 86 -15.28 -0.10 -4.46
N LEU A 87 -14.17 -0.01 -3.74
CA LEU A 87 -13.13 0.97 -3.99
C LEU A 87 -11.88 0.32 -4.57
N ASP A 88 -11.25 1.00 -5.53
CA ASP A 88 -9.95 0.60 -6.07
C ASP A 88 -8.83 1.16 -5.19
N TRP A 89 -8.11 0.26 -4.51
CA TRP A 89 -6.97 0.57 -3.65
C TRP A 89 -5.64 0.16 -4.28
N SER A 90 -5.59 -0.10 -5.59
CA SER A 90 -4.39 -0.58 -6.29
C SER A 90 -3.21 0.40 -6.28
N ALA A 91 -3.48 1.69 -6.03
CA ALA A 91 -2.48 2.75 -5.86
C ALA A 91 -1.80 2.73 -4.47
N TYR A 92 -2.31 1.94 -3.52
CA TYR A 92 -1.81 1.89 -2.14
C TYR A 92 -1.06 0.58 -1.86
N ARG A 93 -0.07 0.66 -0.98
CA ARG A 93 0.75 -0.48 -0.55
C ARG A 93 0.22 -1.13 0.72
N ARG A 94 -0.28 -0.32 1.65
CA ARG A 94 -0.71 -0.80 2.96
C ARG A 94 -1.81 0.07 3.54
N VAL A 95 -2.48 -0.49 4.53
CA VAL A 95 -3.40 0.20 5.40
C VAL A 95 -2.79 0.29 6.79
N GLU A 96 -2.92 1.44 7.42
CA GLU A 96 -2.66 1.60 8.85
C GLU A 96 -3.98 1.81 9.60
N LEU A 97 -4.05 1.26 10.82
CA LEU A 97 -5.21 1.35 11.70
C LEU A 97 -4.73 1.42 13.15
N ASP A 98 -5.19 2.41 13.90
CA ASP A 98 -4.91 2.48 15.34
C ASP A 98 -5.91 1.60 16.10
N VAL A 99 -5.39 0.82 17.04
CA VAL A 99 -6.18 -0.09 17.87
C VAL A 99 -5.78 0.05 19.33
N PHE A 100 -6.74 0.27 20.21
CA PHE A 100 -6.53 0.30 21.65
C PHE A 100 -7.27 -0.85 22.35
N ASN A 101 -6.58 -1.47 23.31
CA ASN A 101 -7.12 -2.54 24.15
C ASN A 101 -7.26 -2.04 25.61
N PRO A 102 -8.47 -1.75 26.12
CA PRO A 102 -8.70 -1.31 27.50
C PRO A 102 -8.66 -2.46 28.53
N GLN A 103 -8.48 -3.72 28.11
CA GLN A 103 -8.43 -4.84 29.06
C GLN A 103 -7.14 -4.80 29.89
N THR A 104 -7.10 -5.63 30.93
CA THR A 104 -5.91 -5.87 31.76
C THR A 104 -4.99 -6.96 31.21
N GLN A 105 -5.37 -7.60 30.11
CA GLN A 105 -4.62 -8.67 29.44
C GLN A 105 -4.48 -8.36 27.95
N GLU A 106 -3.41 -8.88 27.36
CA GLU A 106 -3.22 -8.86 25.91
C GLU A 106 -4.34 -9.63 25.20
N ALA A 107 -4.78 -9.11 24.06
CA ALA A 107 -5.81 -9.73 23.24
C ALA A 107 -5.43 -9.66 21.76
N GLU A 108 -5.89 -10.65 20.99
CA GLU A 108 -5.54 -10.79 19.57
C GLU A 108 -6.68 -10.24 18.69
N VAL A 109 -6.33 -9.40 17.71
CA VAL A 109 -7.22 -8.88 16.68
C VAL A 109 -6.79 -9.44 15.32
N GLY A 110 -7.74 -9.98 14.57
CA GLY A 110 -7.56 -10.30 13.16
C GLY A 110 -8.07 -9.16 12.27
N VAL A 111 -7.32 -8.84 11.23
CA VAL A 111 -7.72 -7.83 10.23
C VAL A 111 -7.60 -8.44 8.85
N SER A 112 -8.67 -8.37 8.06
CA SER A 112 -8.66 -8.77 6.65
C SER A 112 -9.21 -7.65 5.79
N ILE A 113 -8.51 -7.35 4.71
CA ILE A 113 -8.95 -6.42 3.67
C ILE A 113 -9.21 -7.23 2.39
N VAL A 114 -8.21 -8.02 1.98
CA VAL A 114 -8.30 -8.98 0.87
C VAL A 114 -7.70 -10.31 1.34
N GLY A 115 -8.46 -11.39 1.21
CA GLY A 115 -7.99 -12.74 1.56
C GLY A 115 -8.06 -13.08 3.06
N PRO A 116 -7.22 -14.01 3.55
CA PRO A 116 -7.26 -14.43 4.95
C PRO A 116 -6.81 -13.29 5.88
N PRO A 117 -7.34 -13.22 7.10
CA PRO A 117 -6.93 -12.21 8.09
C PRO A 117 -5.50 -12.41 8.60
N ASP A 118 -4.81 -11.30 8.84
CA ASP A 118 -3.57 -11.20 9.61
C ASP A 118 -3.89 -10.97 11.09
N TYR A 119 -3.11 -11.57 11.99
CA TYR A 119 -3.34 -11.52 13.45
C TYR A 119 -2.33 -10.64 14.15
N TYR A 120 -2.82 -9.82 15.07
CA TYR A 120 -2.03 -8.87 15.82
C TYR A 120 -2.37 -8.96 17.30
N LEU A 121 -1.36 -9.20 18.12
CA LEU A 121 -1.46 -9.07 19.57
C LEU A 121 -1.46 -7.60 19.97
N ILE A 122 -2.45 -7.20 20.76
CA ILE A 122 -2.65 -5.82 21.23
C ILE A 122 -2.42 -5.77 22.75
N PRO A 123 -1.36 -5.08 23.21
CA PRO A 123 -1.04 -4.99 24.63
C PRO A 123 -2.14 -4.27 25.41
N PRO A 124 -2.33 -4.61 26.70
CA PRO A 124 -3.34 -3.96 27.55
C PRO A 124 -2.96 -2.51 27.84
N GLY A 125 -3.94 -1.61 27.79
CA GLY A 125 -3.80 -0.21 28.18
C GLY A 125 -3.00 0.66 27.20
N GLU A 126 -2.67 0.16 26.00
CA GLU A 126 -1.86 0.88 25.01
C GLU A 126 -2.53 0.89 23.63
N SER A 127 -2.30 1.97 22.89
CA SER A 127 -2.67 2.08 21.47
C SER A 127 -1.55 1.48 20.61
N LYS A 128 -1.93 0.71 19.60
CA LYS A 128 -1.02 0.12 18.63
C LYS A 128 -1.49 0.42 17.21
N THR A 129 -0.61 0.97 16.39
CA THR A 129 -0.86 1.12 14.95
C THR A 129 -0.54 -0.20 14.25
N LEU A 130 -1.56 -0.82 13.66
CA LEU A 130 -1.44 -2.01 12.82
C LEU A 130 -1.12 -1.58 11.40
N SER A 131 -0.15 -2.24 10.76
CA SER A 131 0.24 -1.99 9.37
C SER A 131 -0.04 -3.23 8.53
N ILE A 132 -1.14 -3.22 7.78
CA ILE A 132 -1.62 -4.34 6.97
C ILE A 132 -1.19 -4.16 5.50
N PRO A 133 -0.34 -5.03 4.94
CA PRO A 133 0.04 -4.95 3.53
C PRO A 133 -1.15 -5.29 2.62
N LEU A 134 -1.32 -4.52 1.56
CA LEU A 134 -2.32 -4.76 0.53
C LEU A 134 -1.73 -5.65 -0.56
N LYS A 135 -2.37 -6.81 -0.80
CA LYS A 135 -2.08 -7.69 -1.94
C LYS A 135 -3.29 -7.67 -2.86
N ASP A 136 -3.09 -7.29 -4.12
CA ASP A 136 -4.13 -7.24 -5.16
C ASP A 136 -5.42 -6.49 -4.75
N ALA A 137 -5.29 -5.18 -4.50
CA ALA A 137 -6.35 -4.36 -3.92
C ALA A 137 -7.21 -3.62 -4.96
N ARG A 138 -7.48 -4.24 -6.12
CA ARG A 138 -8.24 -3.58 -7.22
C ARG A 138 -9.73 -3.42 -6.95
N GLU A 139 -10.31 -4.32 -6.14
CA GLU A 139 -11.75 -4.33 -5.82
C GLU A 139 -11.98 -4.57 -4.33
N VAL A 140 -11.69 -3.57 -3.50
CA VAL A 140 -11.90 -3.66 -2.05
C VAL A 140 -13.37 -3.36 -1.73
N LYS A 141 -14.12 -4.41 -1.37
CA LYS A 141 -15.57 -4.33 -1.04
C LYS A 141 -15.83 -4.00 0.43
N ALA A 142 -14.90 -4.32 1.31
CA ALA A 142 -15.03 -4.11 2.74
C ALA A 142 -13.65 -4.15 3.40
N VAL A 143 -13.50 -3.44 4.52
CA VAL A 143 -12.47 -3.76 5.52
C VAL A 143 -13.16 -4.57 6.60
N THR A 144 -12.74 -5.82 6.73
CA THR A 144 -13.33 -6.74 7.69
C THR A 144 -12.44 -6.86 8.92
N PHE A 145 -12.95 -6.41 10.06
CA PHE A 145 -12.31 -6.62 11.35
C PHE A 145 -12.78 -7.97 11.91
N TRP A 146 -11.93 -8.97 11.73
CA TRP A 146 -12.15 -10.30 12.28
C TRP A 146 -11.54 -10.37 13.66
N MET A 147 -12.34 -10.32 14.73
CA MET A 147 -11.77 -10.78 15.99
C MET A 147 -11.80 -12.31 16.02
N ARG A 148 -10.77 -12.96 15.46
CA ARG A 148 -10.49 -14.36 15.79
C ARG A 148 -9.54 -14.37 16.98
N LEU A 149 -10.17 -14.54 18.14
CA LEU A 149 -9.56 -14.83 19.43
C LEU A 149 -8.99 -16.25 19.40
N GLN A 150 -7.92 -16.51 18.66
CA GLN A 150 -7.50 -17.90 18.49
C GLN A 150 -6.65 -18.44 19.62
N VAL A 151 -6.05 -17.59 20.45
CA VAL A 151 -5.17 -18.09 21.51
C VAL A 151 -5.96 -18.53 22.75
N LYS A 152 -6.98 -17.75 23.18
CA LYS A 152 -7.93 -18.11 24.23
C LYS A 152 -9.27 -17.42 23.98
N ARG A 153 -10.33 -18.21 23.86
CA ARG A 153 -11.72 -17.74 24.01
C ARG A 153 -11.81 -16.88 25.28
N PRO A 154 -12.05 -15.56 25.19
CA PRO A 154 -11.99 -14.70 26.34
C PRO A 154 -13.18 -15.08 27.21
N PRO A 155 -12.94 -15.39 28.50
CA PRO A 155 -14.00 -15.77 29.42
C PRO A 155 -14.95 -14.60 29.70
N ASN A 156 -14.52 -13.38 29.36
CA ASN A 156 -15.23 -12.12 29.57
C ASN A 156 -15.41 -11.39 28.22
N PRO A 157 -16.38 -10.47 28.11
CA PRO A 157 -16.46 -9.59 26.95
C PRO A 157 -15.14 -8.85 26.72
N THR A 158 -14.78 -8.67 25.46
CA THR A 158 -13.50 -8.05 25.04
C THR A 158 -13.83 -6.86 24.18
N THR A 159 -13.30 -5.69 24.53
CA THR A 159 -13.57 -4.42 23.83
C THR A 159 -12.32 -3.97 23.09
N PHE A 160 -12.45 -3.46 21.88
CA PHE A 160 -11.39 -2.75 21.19
C PHE A 160 -11.90 -1.39 20.72
N TYR A 161 -11.02 -0.40 20.70
CA TYR A 161 -11.27 0.88 20.06
C TYR A 161 -10.43 0.93 18.79
N PHE A 162 -11.06 1.23 17.67
CA PHE A 162 -10.44 1.34 16.36
C PHE A 162 -10.54 2.77 15.87
N ASP A 163 -9.45 3.29 15.34
CA ASP A 163 -9.40 4.65 14.81
C ASP A 163 -8.36 4.76 13.67
N HIS A 164 -8.45 5.83 12.89
CA HIS A 164 -7.52 6.18 11.79
C HIS A 164 -7.20 5.08 10.81
N LEU A 165 -8.20 4.68 10.03
CA LEU A 165 -7.88 3.92 8.84
C LEU A 165 -7.19 4.85 7.84
N ARG A 166 -5.92 4.58 7.55
CA ARG A 166 -5.07 5.35 6.65
C ARG A 166 -4.59 4.48 5.50
N LEU A 167 -4.68 5.00 4.28
CA LEU A 167 -4.13 4.36 3.09
C LEU A 167 -2.75 4.95 2.79
N HIS A 168 -1.74 4.09 2.71
CA HIS A 168 -0.38 4.50 2.39
C HIS A 168 -0.10 4.23 0.91
N PRO A 169 0.19 5.28 0.13
CA PRO A 169 0.41 5.15 -1.31
C PRO A 169 1.67 4.32 -1.58
N LYS A 170 1.69 3.67 -2.74
CA LYS A 170 2.91 3.04 -3.23
C LYS A 170 4.00 4.10 -3.41
N THR A 171 5.19 3.83 -2.89
CA THR A 171 6.42 4.62 -3.07
C THR A 171 7.40 3.90 -3.99
N PHE A 172 8.42 4.60 -4.48
CA PHE A 172 9.48 3.97 -5.30
C PHE A 172 10.26 2.89 -4.55
N ASP A 173 10.30 2.97 -3.22
CA ASP A 173 10.99 1.99 -2.38
C ASP A 173 10.18 0.68 -2.24
N ASP A 174 8.93 0.70 -2.73
CA ASP A 174 8.04 -0.42 -2.81
C ASP A 174 8.31 -1.15 -4.12
N ALA A 175 9.46 -1.84 -4.19
CA ALA A 175 9.97 -2.48 -5.40
C ALA A 175 9.08 -3.63 -5.93
N GLU A 176 7.91 -3.30 -6.47
CA GLU A 176 7.29 -3.99 -7.59
C GLU A 176 7.68 -3.17 -8.83
N ALA A 177 8.62 -3.71 -9.61
CA ALA A 177 9.28 -3.12 -10.77
C ALA A 177 8.57 -1.90 -11.40
N LEU A 178 9.25 -0.75 -11.40
CA LEU A 178 8.85 0.39 -12.22
C LEU A 178 8.99 -0.02 -13.68
N GLU A 179 7.89 -0.42 -14.33
CA GLU A 179 7.87 -0.62 -15.77
C GLU A 179 7.80 0.74 -16.46
N VAL A 180 8.96 1.23 -16.89
CA VAL A 180 9.01 2.39 -17.78
C VAL A 180 8.73 1.91 -19.20
N LEU A 181 7.47 2.03 -19.63
CA LEU A 181 7.06 1.84 -21.02
C LEU A 181 7.53 3.05 -21.85
N LEU A 182 8.66 2.90 -22.53
CA LEU A 182 9.08 3.84 -23.55
C LEU A 182 8.18 3.62 -24.79
N SER A 183 7.22 4.52 -25.02
CA SER A 183 6.42 4.47 -26.25
C SER A 183 7.24 4.97 -27.44
N PRO A 184 7.26 4.25 -28.58
CA PRO A 184 8.08 4.59 -29.73
C PRO A 184 7.47 5.76 -30.54
N PRO A 185 8.26 6.37 -31.44
CA PRO A 185 8.30 5.77 -32.77
C PRO A 185 9.73 5.43 -33.22
N ALA A 186 10.44 4.54 -32.52
CA ALA A 186 11.55 3.74 -33.09
C ALA A 186 12.15 2.70 -32.13
N LEU A 187 12.00 2.85 -30.81
CA LEU A 187 12.70 2.01 -29.83
C LEU A 187 11.71 1.12 -29.08
N GLY A 188 11.52 -0.11 -29.57
CA GLY A 188 10.88 -1.17 -28.82
C GLY A 188 11.87 -1.73 -27.80
N GLY A 189 11.85 -1.22 -26.58
CA GLY A 189 12.67 -1.71 -25.47
C GLY A 189 11.96 -1.53 -24.15
N LYS A 190 12.07 -2.53 -23.27
CA LYS A 190 11.52 -2.51 -21.92
C LYS A 190 12.64 -2.15 -20.94
N LEU A 191 12.53 -1.02 -20.24
CA LEU A 191 13.45 -0.69 -19.16
C LEU A 191 12.85 -1.21 -17.85
N LEU A 192 13.48 -2.23 -17.28
CA LEU A 192 13.16 -2.72 -15.94
C LEU A 192 14.15 -2.08 -14.98
N ALA A 193 13.67 -1.14 -14.16
CA ALA A 193 14.47 -0.56 -13.09
C ALA A 193 13.99 -1.14 -11.75
N THR A 194 14.88 -1.82 -11.04
CA THR A 194 14.65 -2.29 -9.67
C THR A 194 15.44 -1.38 -8.75
N VAL A 195 14.82 -0.29 -8.27
CA VAL A 195 15.51 0.61 -7.35
C VAL A 195 14.53 1.30 -6.39
N PRO A 196 14.85 1.39 -5.09
CA PRO A 196 14.44 2.54 -4.30
C PRO A 196 15.25 3.76 -4.77
N ALA A 197 14.73 4.57 -5.69
CA ALA A 197 15.42 5.78 -6.14
C ALA A 197 14.47 6.97 -6.22
N GLN A 198 14.86 8.03 -5.50
CA GLN A 198 14.21 9.34 -5.53
C GLN A 198 14.32 10.04 -6.90
N ARG A 199 15.10 9.51 -7.85
CA ARG A 199 15.23 10.07 -9.21
C ARG A 199 15.78 9.02 -10.18
N LEU A 200 14.96 8.59 -11.13
CA LEU A 200 15.43 7.88 -12.32
C LEU A 200 15.59 8.90 -13.45
N THR A 201 16.81 9.08 -13.97
CA THR A 201 17.04 9.84 -15.21
C THR A 201 17.41 8.86 -16.31
N VAL A 202 16.50 8.67 -17.25
CA VAL A 202 16.72 7.83 -18.43
C VAL A 202 17.15 8.75 -19.57
N GLU A 203 18.44 8.73 -19.90
CA GLU A 203 18.96 9.42 -21.08
C GLU A 203 19.05 8.45 -22.25
N VAL A 204 18.08 8.51 -23.15
CA VAL A 204 18.12 7.71 -24.37
C VAL A 204 18.90 8.45 -25.44
N HIS A 205 20.13 8.00 -25.70
CA HIS A 205 20.96 8.50 -26.79
C HIS A 205 20.73 7.62 -28.03
N ALA A 206 19.99 8.13 -29.01
CA ALA A 206 19.88 7.48 -30.31
C ALA A 206 21.00 8.00 -31.21
N ASP A 207 22.13 7.28 -31.27
CA ASP A 207 23.05 7.44 -32.38
C ASP A 207 22.36 6.87 -33.63
N VAL A 208 21.97 7.75 -34.56
CA VAL A 208 21.45 7.34 -35.87
C VAL A 208 22.61 7.45 -36.87
N PRO A 209 23.27 6.36 -37.25
CA PRO A 209 24.25 6.42 -38.33
C PRO A 209 23.46 6.67 -39.61
N THR A 210 23.85 7.69 -40.39
CA THR A 210 23.26 7.97 -41.71
C THR A 210 23.66 6.91 -42.75
N GLY A 211 23.73 5.62 -42.41
CA GLY A 211 24.13 4.59 -43.36
C GLY A 211 24.22 3.14 -42.89
N ASP A 212 24.16 2.82 -41.59
CA ASP A 212 24.14 1.42 -41.12
C ASP A 212 23.31 1.30 -39.84
N ARG A 213 22.51 0.23 -39.74
CA ARG A 213 21.47 0.02 -38.71
C ARG A 213 21.98 -0.59 -37.39
N GLU A 214 23.29 -0.73 -37.20
CA GLU A 214 23.84 -1.41 -36.02
C GLU A 214 24.54 -0.42 -35.08
N GLY A 215 23.94 -0.19 -33.90
CA GLY A 215 24.61 0.48 -32.78
C GLY A 215 23.76 1.50 -32.02
N LEU A 216 22.62 1.09 -31.46
CA LEU A 216 21.92 1.90 -30.45
C LEU A 216 22.52 1.61 -29.08
N ARG A 217 22.85 2.66 -28.31
CA ARG A 217 23.36 2.54 -26.94
C ARG A 217 22.44 3.28 -25.98
N ALA A 218 21.86 2.57 -25.03
CA ALA A 218 21.14 3.19 -23.92
C ALA A 218 22.12 3.47 -22.77
N ARG A 219 22.04 4.67 -22.17
CA ARG A 219 22.72 4.97 -20.92
C ARG A 219 21.68 5.30 -19.86
N ALA A 220 21.77 4.66 -18.70
CA ALA A 220 20.99 5.06 -17.55
C ALA A 220 21.94 5.63 -16.51
N ARG A 221 21.51 6.71 -15.86
CA ARG A 221 22.21 7.27 -14.70
C ARG A 221 21.30 7.19 -13.49
N LEU A 222 21.86 6.69 -12.40
CA LEU A 222 21.21 6.60 -11.11
C LEU A 222 22.10 7.31 -10.09
N GLY A 223 21.71 8.52 -9.68
CA GLY A 223 22.57 9.37 -8.84
C GLY A 223 23.88 9.73 -9.54
N SER A 224 25.04 9.47 -8.91
CA SER A 224 26.37 9.73 -9.46
C SER A 224 27.01 8.54 -10.19
N ALA A 225 26.33 7.38 -10.24
CA ALA A 225 26.82 6.19 -10.92
C ALA A 225 26.32 6.14 -12.37
N GLU A 226 27.24 5.96 -13.33
CA GLU A 226 26.94 5.77 -14.74
C GLU A 226 27.19 4.30 -15.10
N GLN A 227 26.16 3.63 -15.63
CA GLN A 227 26.29 2.32 -16.26
C GLN A 227 25.82 2.41 -17.71
N ALA A 228 26.60 1.85 -18.62
CA ALA A 228 26.26 1.71 -20.02
C ALA A 228 26.07 0.23 -20.33
N ALA A 229 25.01 -0.11 -21.06
CA ALA A 229 24.79 -1.45 -21.60
C ALA A 229 24.54 -1.33 -23.10
N ASP A 230 25.16 -2.22 -23.87
CA ASP A 230 24.85 -2.35 -25.29
C ASP A 230 23.45 -3.01 -25.41
N LEU A 231 22.60 -2.43 -26.25
CA LEU A 231 21.28 -3.01 -26.55
C LEU A 231 21.48 -4.25 -27.42
N LYS A 232 21.06 -5.42 -26.94
CA LYS A 232 20.99 -6.65 -27.74
C LYS A 232 19.52 -6.94 -28.01
N ASP A 233 19.16 -7.00 -29.28
CA ASP A 233 17.77 -7.25 -29.74
C ASP A 233 16.72 -6.27 -29.18
N GLY A 234 17.10 -5.00 -28.96
CA GLY A 234 16.19 -3.97 -28.40
C GLY A 234 16.05 -4.00 -26.88
N HIS A 235 16.75 -4.92 -26.21
CA HIS A 235 16.73 -5.04 -24.76
C HIS A 235 18.10 -4.69 -24.16
N ALA A 236 18.08 -3.88 -23.11
CA ALA A 236 19.24 -3.64 -22.25
C ALA A 236 18.86 -4.08 -20.84
N VAL A 237 19.63 -5.01 -20.28
CA VAL A 237 19.52 -5.39 -18.86
C VAL A 237 20.64 -4.66 -18.15
N LEU A 238 20.29 -3.69 -17.32
CA LEU A 238 21.24 -3.03 -16.44
C LEU A 238 21.33 -3.87 -15.16
N GLY A 239 22.48 -4.53 -14.98
CA GLY A 239 22.78 -5.23 -13.74
C GLY A 239 23.23 -4.22 -12.68
N LEU A 240 22.38 -3.99 -11.69
CA LEU A 240 22.76 -3.37 -10.42
C LEU A 240 23.21 -4.46 -9.44
#